data_AF-A0A930K339-F1
#
_entry.id   AF-A0A930K339-F1
#
_cell.length_a   1.000
_cell.length_b   1.000
_cell.length_c   1.000
_cell.angle_alpha   90.00
_cell.angle_beta   90.00
_cell.angle_gamma   90.00
#
_symmetry.space_group_name_H-M   'P 1'
#
loop_
_entity.id
_entity.type
_entity.pdbx_description
1 polymer ?
#
loop_
_entity_poly.entity_id
_entity_poly.type
_entity_poly.pdbx_seq_one_letter_code
_entity_poly.pdbx_strand_id
1 'polypeptide(L)'
;MNIIYIIFFFTAVVILYLIRLIIRYNYAKLKGKRGERQVAKRLMRLPDGYTIFNDVYIFENGKSSQIDHVVLSLHGIFVIETKNYRGWIYGNEKDQYWIKNMYGTKYQFYNPLLQNYS
;
A
#
# COMPACT_ATOMS: atom_id res chain seq x y z
N MET A 1 -41.61 23.40 -10.39
CA MET A 1 -40.43 22.64 -10.87
C MET A 1 -40.93 21.29 -11.38
N ASN A 2 -40.62 20.92 -12.62
CA ASN A 2 -41.15 19.69 -13.25
C ASN A 2 -40.69 18.45 -12.47
N ILE A 3 -41.58 17.49 -12.20
CA ILE A 3 -41.29 16.28 -11.41
C ILE A 3 -40.09 15.49 -11.94
N ILE A 4 -39.88 15.54 -13.26
CA ILE A 4 -38.74 14.94 -13.96
C ILE A 4 -37.41 15.51 -13.47
N TYR A 5 -37.31 16.82 -13.26
CA TYR A 5 -36.06 17.44 -12.76
C TYR A 5 -35.77 17.05 -11.31
N ILE A 6 -36.81 16.85 -10.51
CA ILE A 6 -36.67 16.40 -9.11
C ILE A 6 -36.10 14.98 -9.10
N ILE A 7 -36.68 14.07 -9.90
CA ILE A 7 -36.17 12.69 -10.04
C ILE A 7 -34.71 12.70 -10.50
N PHE A 8 -34.39 13.46 -11.55
CA PHE A 8 -33.03 13.55 -12.08
C PHE A 8 -32.03 14.05 -11.03
N PHE A 9 -32.41 15.07 -10.24
CA PHE A 9 -31.59 15.59 -9.16
C PHE A 9 -31.32 14.53 -8.09
N PHE A 10 -32.35 13.83 -7.60
CA PHE A 10 -32.18 12.77 -6.60
C PHE A 10 -31.34 11.61 -7.14
N THR A 11 -31.55 11.20 -8.39
CA THR A 11 -30.71 10.16 -9.02
C THR A 11 -29.26 10.58 -9.11
N ALA A 12 -28.98 11.84 -9.47
CA ALA A 12 -27.61 12.35 -9.54
C ALA A 12 -26.94 12.36 -8.16
N VAL A 13 -27.65 12.78 -7.11
CA VAL A 13 -27.14 12.77 -5.73
C VAL A 13 -26.82 11.34 -5.27
N VAL A 14 -27.70 10.37 -5.53
CA VAL A 14 -27.47 8.96 -5.21
C VAL A 14 -26.24 8.43 -5.94
N ILE A 15 -26.10 8.71 -7.25
CA ILE A 15 -24.93 8.30 -8.04
C ILE A 15 -23.64 8.88 -7.45
N LEU A 16 -23.61 10.18 -7.13
CA LEU A 16 -22.44 10.82 -6.52
C LEU A 16 -22.07 10.20 -5.16
N TYR A 17 -23.07 9.85 -4.35
CA TYR A 17 -22.85 9.16 -3.08
C TYR A 17 -22.24 7.77 -3.30
N LEU A 18 -22.75 6.98 -4.24
CA LEU A 18 -22.21 5.66 -4.58
C LEU A 18 -20.77 5.75 -5.11
N ILE A 19 -20.48 6.72 -5.98
CA ILE A 19 -19.11 6.99 -6.47
C ILE A 19 -18.16 7.28 -5.30
N ARG A 20 -18.59 8.12 -4.34
CA ARG A 20 -17.80 8.41 -3.14
C ARG A 20 -17.50 7.15 -2.32
N LEU A 21 -18.47 6.26 -2.16
CA LEU A 21 -18.27 4.98 -1.46
C LEU A 21 -17.26 4.09 -2.18
N ILE A 22 -17.36 3.97 -3.50
CA ILE A 22 -16.44 3.19 -4.33
C ILE A 22 -15.01 3.73 -4.23
N ILE A 23 -14.84 5.06 -4.30
CA ILE A 23 -13.53 5.70 -4.14
C ILE A 23 -12.96 5.41 -2.75
N ARG A 24 -13.78 5.58 -1.69
CA ARG A 24 -13.33 5.33 -0.31
C ARG A 24 -12.91 3.88 -0.10
N TYR A 25 -13.66 2.93 -0.65
CA TYR A 25 -13.34 1.51 -0.57
C TYR A 25 -11.99 1.19 -1.20
N ASN A 26 -11.69 1.78 -2.37
CA ASN A 26 -10.45 1.51 -3.11
C ASN A 26 -9.26 2.41 -2.70
N TYR A 27 -9.49 3.44 -1.89
CA TYR A 27 -8.48 4.45 -1.57
C TYR A 27 -7.20 3.85 -0.96
N ALA A 28 -7.34 2.90 -0.03
CA ALA A 28 -6.19 2.25 0.60
C ALA A 28 -5.33 1.48 -0.42
N LYS A 29 -5.98 0.72 -1.32
CA LYS A 29 -5.30 -0.04 -2.38
C LYS A 29 -4.59 0.89 -3.37
N LEU A 30 -5.24 1.97 -3.80
CA LEU A 30 -4.64 2.99 -4.68
C LEU A 30 -3.43 3.67 -4.01
N LYS A 31 -3.52 3.94 -2.70
CA LYS A 31 -2.43 4.49 -1.91
C LYS A 31 -1.25 3.52 -1.85
N GLY A 32 -1.49 2.22 -1.63
CA GLY A 32 -0.47 1.16 -1.66
C GLY A 32 0.29 1.15 -2.99
N LYS A 33 -0.44 0.97 -4.10
CA LYS A 33 0.13 0.98 -5.46
C LYS A 33 0.94 2.23 -5.79
N ARG A 34 0.50 3.40 -5.31
CA ARG A 34 1.26 4.65 -5.49
C ARG A 34 2.58 4.63 -4.71
N GLY A 35 2.63 3.97 -3.56
CA GLY A 35 3.86 3.74 -2.80
C GLY A 35 4.82 2.83 -3.56
N GLU A 36 4.35 1.64 -3.95
CA GLU A 36 5.13 0.63 -4.69
C GLU A 36 5.75 1.25 -5.96
N ARG A 37 4.96 1.98 -6.76
CA ARG A 37 5.46 2.69 -7.96
C ARG A 37 6.54 3.72 -7.64
N GLN A 38 6.48 4.39 -6.50
CA GLN A 38 7.49 5.38 -6.11
C GLN A 38 8.80 4.73 -5.64
N VAL A 39 8.72 3.54 -5.05
CA VAL A 39 9.88 2.72 -4.67
C VAL A 39 10.50 2.14 -5.94
N ALA A 40 9.72 1.50 -6.81
CA ALA A 40 10.17 0.97 -8.11
C ALA A 40 10.94 2.02 -8.93
N LYS A 41 10.40 3.25 -9.05
CA LYS A 41 11.07 4.37 -9.75
C LYS A 41 12.40 4.77 -9.13
N ARG A 42 12.58 4.60 -7.81
CA ARG A 42 13.86 4.85 -7.14
C ARG A 42 14.83 3.72 -7.36
N LEU A 43 14.36 2.47 -7.27
CA LEU A 43 15.18 1.28 -7.51
C LEU A 43 15.72 1.24 -8.94
N MET A 44 14.96 1.70 -9.93
CA MET A 44 15.41 1.86 -11.33
C MET A 44 16.59 2.82 -11.52
N ARG A 45 16.98 3.58 -10.49
CA ARG A 45 18.15 4.48 -10.53
C ARG A 45 19.41 3.85 -9.94
N LEU A 46 19.33 2.61 -9.47
CA LEU A 46 20.50 1.87 -9.02
C LEU A 46 21.46 1.68 -10.22
N PRO A 47 22.79 1.65 -9.96
CA PRO A 47 23.77 1.48 -11.01
C PRO A 47 23.73 0.07 -11.60
N ASP A 48 24.53 -0.13 -12.65
CA ASP A 48 24.74 -1.45 -13.24
C ASP A 48 25.21 -2.47 -12.19
N GLY A 49 24.85 -3.75 -12.40
CA GLY A 49 25.08 -4.82 -11.44
C GLY A 49 23.93 -5.02 -10.43
N TYR A 50 22.87 -4.22 -10.52
CA TYR A 50 21.61 -4.43 -9.81
C TYR A 50 20.49 -4.78 -10.79
N THR A 51 19.84 -5.93 -10.58
CA THR A 51 18.66 -6.36 -11.35
C THR A 51 17.44 -6.22 -10.47
N ILE A 52 16.42 -5.50 -10.95
CA ILE A 52 15.20 -5.22 -10.19
C ILE A 52 14.01 -5.97 -10.78
N PHE A 53 13.31 -6.72 -9.93
CA PHE A 53 12.02 -7.34 -10.23
C PHE A 53 10.95 -6.69 -9.35
N ASN A 54 9.85 -6.26 -9.94
CA ASN A 54 8.71 -5.68 -9.22
C ASN A 54 7.50 -6.59 -9.36
N ASP A 55 6.59 -6.56 -8.38
CA ASP A 55 5.34 -7.33 -8.38
C ASP A 55 5.56 -8.85 -8.61
N VAL A 56 6.51 -9.43 -7.87
CA VAL A 56 6.88 -10.84 -8.00
C VAL A 56 5.88 -11.71 -7.25
N TYR A 57 5.23 -12.63 -7.96
CA TYR A 57 4.32 -13.61 -7.36
C TYR A 57 5.04 -14.94 -7.14
N ILE A 58 5.01 -15.42 -5.91
CA ILE A 58 5.47 -16.77 -5.54
C ILE A 58 4.25 -17.64 -5.24
N PHE A 59 4.33 -18.92 -5.63
CA PHE A 59 3.28 -19.90 -5.42
C PHE A 59 3.83 -21.07 -4.63
N GLU A 60 3.23 -21.36 -3.48
CA GLU A 60 3.61 -22.47 -2.61
C GLU A 60 2.36 -23.07 -1.95
N ASN A 61 2.25 -24.40 -1.94
CA ASN A 61 1.16 -25.14 -1.29
C ASN A 61 -0.25 -24.63 -1.68
N GLY A 62 -0.43 -24.27 -2.97
CA GLY A 62 -1.70 -23.75 -3.49
C GLY A 62 -2.03 -22.32 -3.07
N LYS A 63 -1.13 -21.61 -2.38
CA LYS A 63 -1.26 -20.21 -1.99
C LYS A 63 -0.27 -19.35 -2.76
N SER A 64 -0.68 -18.11 -3.07
CA SER A 64 0.17 -17.12 -3.71
C SER A 64 0.50 -15.99 -2.74
N SER A 65 1.76 -15.56 -2.73
CA SER A 65 2.20 -14.35 -2.05
C SER A 65 2.85 -13.40 -3.05
N GLN A 66 2.63 -12.11 -2.85
CA GLN A 66 3.28 -11.06 -3.64
C GLN A 66 4.46 -10.52 -2.86
N ILE A 67 5.59 -10.38 -3.53
CA ILE A 67 6.75 -9.60 -3.09
C ILE A 67 6.77 -8.32 -3.93
N ASP A 68 6.70 -7.17 -3.28
CA ASP A 68 6.63 -5.87 -3.97
C ASP A 68 7.87 -5.63 -4.85
N HIS A 69 9.07 -5.80 -4.29
CA HIS A 69 10.32 -5.65 -5.04
C HIS A 69 11.39 -6.66 -4.60
N VAL A 70 12.09 -7.24 -5.58
CA VAL A 70 13.31 -8.01 -5.39
C VAL A 70 14.44 -7.32 -6.13
N VAL A 71 15.55 -7.08 -5.44
CA VAL A 71 16.78 -6.54 -6.04
C VAL A 71 17.89 -7.57 -5.92
N LEU A 72 18.38 -8.04 -7.05
CA LEU A 72 19.53 -8.94 -7.14
C LEU A 72 20.80 -8.14 -7.41
N SER A 73 21.87 -8.41 -6.67
CA SER A 73 23.19 -7.83 -6.91
C SER A 73 24.32 -8.78 -6.48
N LEU A 74 25.57 -8.39 -6.74
CA LEU A 74 26.77 -9.09 -6.23
C LEU A 74 26.82 -9.18 -4.70
N HIS A 75 26.09 -8.33 -3.97
CA HIS A 75 26.04 -8.31 -2.51
C HIS A 75 24.93 -9.20 -1.94
N GLY A 76 24.08 -9.77 -2.80
CA GLY A 76 22.97 -10.64 -2.39
C GLY A 76 21.62 -10.23 -2.97
N ILE A 77 20.57 -10.80 -2.37
CA ILE A 77 19.15 -10.60 -2.75
C ILE A 77 18.48 -9.75 -1.67
N PHE A 78 17.94 -8.61 -2.08
CA PHE A 78 17.16 -7.74 -1.20
C PHE A 78 15.67 -7.89 -1.51
N VAL A 79 14.90 -8.28 -0.50
CA VAL A 79 13.45 -8.37 -0.55
C VAL A 79 12.88 -7.12 0.12
N ILE A 80 12.11 -6.32 -0.62
CA ILE A 80 11.66 -5.01 -0.18
C ILE A 80 10.13 -4.97 -0.21
N GLU A 81 9.54 -4.74 0.95
CA GLU A 81 8.10 -4.53 1.15
C GLU A 81 7.80 -3.03 1.27
N THR A 82 6.76 -2.53 0.59
CA THR A 82 6.44 -1.09 0.60
C THR A 82 5.25 -0.76 1.51
N LYS A 83 5.50 -0.04 2.61
CA LYS A 83 4.44 0.53 3.46
C LYS A 83 4.28 2.03 3.25
N ASN A 84 3.24 2.44 2.51
CA ASN A 84 2.96 3.86 2.24
C ASN A 84 2.19 4.55 3.39
N TYR A 85 2.87 4.71 4.53
CA TYR A 85 2.34 5.43 5.70
C TYR A 85 2.75 6.91 5.70
N ARG A 86 2.07 7.68 6.55
CA ARG A 86 2.37 9.10 6.84
C ARG A 86 2.50 9.25 8.35
N GLY A 87 3.11 10.36 8.77
CA GLY A 87 3.35 10.64 10.19
C GLY A 87 4.65 10.02 10.69
N TRP A 88 4.87 10.11 11.99
CA TRP A 88 6.05 9.54 12.64
C TRP A 88 5.77 8.07 12.94
N ILE A 89 6.72 7.21 12.62
CA ILE A 89 6.64 5.78 12.86
C ILE A 89 7.77 5.42 13.80
N TYR A 90 7.44 4.77 14.90
CA TYR A 90 8.43 4.35 15.88
C TYR A 90 7.96 3.09 16.63
N GLY A 91 8.94 2.30 17.05
CA GLY A 91 8.78 1.02 17.72
C GLY A 91 10.11 0.28 17.68
N ASN A 92 10.27 -0.72 18.54
CA ASN A 92 11.46 -1.55 18.60
C ASN A 92 11.28 -2.84 17.81
N GLU A 93 12.38 -3.49 17.48
CA GLU A 93 12.39 -4.75 16.72
C GLU A 93 11.54 -5.85 17.38
N LYS A 94 11.51 -5.90 18.72
CA LYS A 94 10.81 -6.94 19.51
C LYS A 94 9.39 -6.55 19.90
N ASP A 95 8.96 -5.33 19.62
CA ASP A 95 7.62 -4.88 19.98
C ASP A 95 6.58 -5.58 19.12
N GLN A 96 5.49 -6.06 19.70
CA GLN A 96 4.41 -6.68 18.92
C GLN A 96 3.72 -5.67 17.98
N TYR A 97 3.63 -4.41 18.42
CA TYR A 97 3.00 -3.33 17.68
C TYR A 97 3.89 -2.10 17.65
N TRP A 98 3.96 -1.46 16.48
CA TRP A 98 4.58 -0.15 16.32
C TRP A 98 3.53 0.95 16.38
N ILE A 99 3.97 2.18 16.63
CA ILE A 99 3.11 3.35 16.69
C ILE A 99 3.32 4.22 15.45
N LYS A 100 2.20 4.60 14.83
CA LYS A 100 2.10 5.67 13.84
C LYS A 100 1.45 6.89 14.49
N ASN A 101 2.21 7.97 14.67
CA ASN A 101 1.72 9.24 15.20
C ASN A 101 1.42 10.23 14.06
N MET A 102 0.14 10.56 13.90
CA MET A 102 -0.38 11.55 12.97
C MET A 102 -0.66 12.85 13.72
N TYR A 103 0.35 13.70 13.89
CA TYR A 103 0.21 15.04 14.48
C TYR A 103 -0.47 15.04 15.87
N GLY A 104 -0.10 14.10 16.73
CA GLY A 104 -0.64 13.94 18.09
C GLY A 104 -1.57 12.74 18.23
N THR A 105 -2.23 12.30 17.14
CA THR A 105 -3.08 11.11 17.17
C THR A 105 -2.26 9.84 16.93
N LYS A 106 -2.18 8.96 17.93
CA LYS A 106 -1.41 7.70 17.86
C LYS A 106 -2.28 6.55 17.41
N TYR A 107 -1.77 5.75 16.48
CA TYR A 107 -2.37 4.51 16.00
C TYR A 107 -1.37 3.37 16.11
N GLN A 108 -1.78 2.24 16.68
CA GLN A 108 -0.98 1.02 16.67
C GLN A 108 -1.17 0.26 15.35
N PHE A 109 -0.12 -0.41 14.90
CA PHE A 109 -0.16 -1.38 13.81
C PHE A 109 0.84 -2.49 14.08
N TYR A 110 0.59 -3.69 13.55
CA TYR A 110 1.44 -4.84 13.82
C TYR A 110 2.87 -4.59 13.29
N ASN A 111 3.86 -5.02 14.07
CA ASN A 111 5.25 -4.82 13.71
C ASN A 111 5.57 -5.52 12.37
N PRO A 112 6.00 -4.77 11.34
CA PRO A 112 6.26 -5.32 10.02
C PRO A 112 7.44 -6.30 10.01
N LEU A 113 8.38 -6.18 10.95
CA LEU A 113 9.47 -7.15 11.08
C LEU A 113 8.94 -8.51 11.53
N LEU A 114 8.02 -8.53 12.49
CA LEU A 114 7.41 -9.76 12.97
C LEU A 114 6.49 -10.39 11.91
N GLN A 115 5.85 -9.57 11.07
CA GLN A 115 5.04 -10.06 9.94
C GLN A 115 5.85 -10.86 8.91
N ASN A 116 7.17 -10.62 8.82
CA ASN A 116 8.03 -11.36 7.90
C ASN A 116 8.42 -12.75 8.44
N TYR A 117 8.23 -13.03 9.74
CA TYR A 117 8.56 -14.32 10.36
C TYR A 117 7.34 -15.25 10.54
N SER A 118 6.14 -14.78 10.16
CA SER A 118 4.87 -15.46 10.39
C SER A 118 4.40 -16.31 9.22
#